data_AF-A0A1I0TU78-F1
#
_entry.id   AF-A0A1I0TU78-F1
#
_cell.length_a   1.000
_cell.length_b   1.000
_cell.length_c   1.000
_cell.angle_alpha   90.00
_cell.angle_beta   90.00
_cell.angle_gamma   90.00
#
_symmetry.space_group_name_H-M   'P 1'
#
loop_
_entity.id
_entity.type
_entity.pdbx_description
1 polymer ?
#
loop_
_entity_poly.entity_id
_entity_poly.type
_entity_poly.pdbx_seq_one_letter_code
_entity_poly.pdbx_strand_id
1 'polypeptide(L)'
;MMKDLLTDYPECLYNSAKDLNLGAIYLRYLDLSIPPLITIFEMERPAVLAYNQFRKIIDSLESQPDDEFSCKGLFVLGIAQFETMLNDLMIKILQFYPQKLSLLKGVYSDEKAQGLAVSQEQLLKGEVINQIIEASVNRLAYSSLDNFLKLFTKLFAIDPKDLKLPQIFDELIEIKETRNLLLHNNLVVNELYIRKTAAVKRSIEPGKKLIVNRDYTLKSLTLITDLIYAIILQVREKYGHFTVLPLLKKLFAYNFKSPIIKFEEFCTLSDDDDIYDGPFNLPVGRSSSENFFLEFWQAQRDGTALNRAAMVHLGGSIRNLAFLTEVFGELRFPYWQYSITPKKTKRIPISKFS
;
A
#
# COMPACT_ATOMS: atom_id res chain seq x y z
N MET A 1 -0.23 -15.93 -21.85
CA MET A 1 -0.94 -15.97 -20.55
C MET A 1 -0.04 -15.32 -19.51
N MET A 2 -0.35 -14.08 -19.09
CA MET A 2 0.35 -13.45 -17.97
C MET A 2 0.10 -14.29 -16.71
N LYS A 3 1.06 -14.38 -15.79
CA LYS A 3 0.89 -15.11 -14.51
C LYS A 3 0.43 -14.17 -13.42
N ASP A 4 -0.35 -14.69 -12.48
CA ASP A 4 -0.78 -13.88 -11.33
C ASP A 4 0.49 -13.47 -10.60
N LEU A 5 0.51 -12.22 -10.12
CA LEU A 5 1.58 -11.83 -9.23
C LEU A 5 1.30 -12.51 -7.90
N LEU A 6 1.95 -13.65 -7.71
CA LEU A 6 2.11 -14.25 -6.40
C LEU A 6 2.85 -13.24 -5.55
N THR A 7 2.22 -12.94 -4.43
CA THR A 7 2.90 -12.35 -3.31
C THR A 7 3.27 -13.54 -2.45
N ASP A 8 4.56 -13.85 -2.36
CA ASP A 8 5.06 -14.92 -1.48
C ASP A 8 5.42 -14.27 -0.15
N TYR A 9 4.42 -13.72 0.56
CA TYR A 9 4.65 -13.17 1.89
C TYR A 9 4.43 -14.24 2.98
N PRO A 10 5.02 -14.05 4.17
CA PRO A 10 4.69 -14.87 5.32
C PRO A 10 3.18 -14.89 5.60
N GLU A 11 2.65 -16.04 6.03
CA GLU A 11 1.21 -16.20 6.35
C GLU A 11 0.71 -15.20 7.39
N CYS A 12 1.57 -14.68 8.28
CA CYS A 12 1.21 -13.64 9.24
C CYS A 12 0.71 -12.35 8.58
N LEU A 13 1.14 -12.07 7.34
CA LEU A 13 0.68 -10.93 6.55
C LEU A 13 -0.61 -11.22 5.79
N TYR A 14 -1.01 -12.50 5.67
CA TYR A 14 -2.24 -12.95 5.01
C TYR A 14 -3.40 -13.24 5.97
N ASN A 15 -3.11 -13.70 7.19
CA ASN A 15 -4.12 -14.19 8.14
C ASN A 15 -4.93 -13.06 8.82
N SER A 16 -4.68 -11.79 8.50
CA SER A 16 -5.65 -10.75 8.77
C SER A 16 -6.72 -10.75 7.66
N ALA A 17 -7.95 -11.13 8.02
CA ALA A 17 -9.14 -10.98 7.18
C ALA A 17 -9.47 -9.50 6.81
N LYS A 18 -8.57 -8.57 7.15
CA LYS A 18 -8.65 -7.11 7.00
C LYS A 18 -7.27 -6.62 6.58
N ASP A 19 -7.20 -5.62 5.72
CA ASP A 19 -5.94 -4.99 5.33
C ASP A 19 -5.08 -4.66 6.56
N LEU A 20 -3.79 -4.93 6.48
CA LEU A 20 -2.84 -4.57 7.54
C LEU A 20 -2.87 -3.05 7.72
N ASN A 21 -3.05 -2.59 8.97
CA ASN A 21 -3.21 -1.18 9.30
C ASN A 21 -2.07 -0.63 10.18
N LEU A 22 -0.84 -1.09 9.95
CA LEU A 22 0.31 -0.65 10.72
C LEU A 22 0.57 0.86 10.56
N GLY A 23 0.29 1.42 9.39
CA GLY A 23 0.37 2.86 9.16
C GLY A 23 -0.58 3.67 10.05
N ALA A 24 -1.80 3.17 10.28
CA ALA A 24 -2.75 3.83 11.17
C ALA A 24 -2.32 3.73 12.64
N ILE A 25 -1.76 2.59 13.06
CA ILE A 25 -1.15 2.45 14.39
C ILE A 25 0.00 3.45 14.53
N TYR A 26 0.92 3.51 13.57
CA TYR A 26 2.08 4.41 13.63
C TYR A 26 1.67 5.86 13.90
N LEU A 27 0.61 6.34 13.24
CA LEU A 27 0.11 7.70 13.44
C LEU A 27 -0.44 7.98 14.84
N ARG A 28 -1.05 6.99 15.51
CA ARG A 28 -1.53 7.15 16.90
C ARG A 28 -0.39 7.37 17.90
N TYR A 29 0.81 6.94 17.54
CA TYR A 29 2.00 6.99 18.40
C TYR A 29 3.09 7.90 17.82
N LEU A 30 2.76 8.79 16.87
CA LEU A 30 3.72 9.59 16.11
C LEU A 30 4.61 10.50 16.99
N ASP A 31 4.08 10.98 18.13
CA ASP A 31 4.83 11.84 19.07
C ASP A 31 5.84 11.06 19.94
N LEU A 32 5.88 9.73 19.79
CA LEU A 32 6.82 8.87 20.49
C LEU A 32 7.98 8.48 19.58
N SER A 33 9.13 8.19 20.19
CA SER A 33 10.31 7.67 19.49
C SER A 33 10.16 6.19 19.11
N ILE A 34 9.05 5.83 18.46
CA ILE A 34 8.75 4.47 18.00
C ILE A 34 9.36 4.18 16.62
N PRO A 35 9.69 2.92 16.31
CA PRO A 35 10.16 2.55 14.99
C PRO A 35 9.03 2.70 13.94
N PRO A 36 9.34 3.08 12.69
CA PRO A 36 8.38 3.06 11.59
C PRO A 36 7.85 1.65 11.35
N LEU A 37 6.53 1.50 11.33
CA LEU A 37 5.84 0.22 11.20
C LEU A 37 5.60 -0.19 9.74
N ILE A 38 6.61 -0.04 8.89
CA ILE A 38 6.46 -0.22 7.45
C ILE A 38 6.82 -1.65 7.02
N THR A 39 6.00 -2.21 6.13
CA THR A 39 6.28 -3.46 5.40
C THR A 39 6.11 -3.25 3.90
N ILE A 40 6.94 -3.91 3.08
CA ILE A 40 6.80 -3.90 1.62
C ILE A 40 5.43 -4.41 1.19
N PHE A 41 4.88 -5.37 1.94
CA PHE A 41 3.53 -5.89 1.70
C PHE A 41 2.48 -4.79 1.71
N GLU A 42 2.41 -3.95 2.76
CA GLU A 42 1.45 -2.83 2.80
C GLU A 42 1.68 -1.82 1.69
N MET A 43 2.95 -1.59 1.32
CA MET A 43 3.34 -0.63 0.31
C MET A 43 2.93 -1.05 -1.10
N GLU A 44 3.05 -2.34 -1.44
CA GLU A 44 2.74 -2.82 -2.79
C GLU A 44 1.34 -3.43 -2.94
N ARG A 45 0.71 -3.83 -1.82
CA ARG A 45 -0.58 -4.55 -1.82
C ARG A 45 -1.65 -3.86 -2.69
N PRO A 46 -1.89 -2.54 -2.61
CA PRO A 46 -2.88 -1.90 -3.47
C PRO A 46 -2.58 -2.11 -4.95
N ALA A 47 -1.32 -1.99 -5.36
CA ALA A 47 -0.88 -2.17 -6.74
C ALA A 47 -1.01 -3.63 -7.20
N VAL A 48 -0.61 -4.60 -6.37
CA VAL A 48 -0.74 -6.02 -6.69
C VAL A 48 -2.22 -6.44 -6.80
N LEU A 49 -3.07 -5.98 -5.89
CA LEU A 49 -4.51 -6.25 -5.94
C LEU A 49 -5.12 -5.68 -7.22
N ALA A 50 -4.80 -4.43 -7.56
CA ALA A 50 -5.26 -3.82 -8.80
C ALA A 50 -4.75 -4.58 -10.03
N TYR A 51 -3.47 -4.95 -10.08
CA TYR A 51 -2.91 -5.73 -11.19
C TYR A 51 -3.67 -7.05 -11.39
N ASN A 52 -3.87 -7.82 -10.32
CA ASN A 52 -4.59 -9.10 -10.41
C ASN A 52 -6.06 -8.91 -10.80
N GLN A 53 -6.70 -7.82 -10.39
CA GLN A 53 -8.06 -7.48 -10.83
C GLN A 53 -8.10 -7.06 -12.30
N PHE A 54 -7.15 -6.24 -12.77
CA PHE A 54 -7.02 -5.86 -14.18
C PHE A 54 -6.86 -7.08 -15.08
N ARG A 55 -6.09 -8.07 -14.63
CA ARG A 55 -5.98 -9.34 -15.34
C ARG A 55 -7.30 -10.08 -15.45
N LYS A 56 -8.07 -10.17 -14.36
CA LYS A 56 -9.43 -10.74 -14.40
C LYS A 56 -10.36 -9.97 -15.33
N ILE A 57 -10.26 -8.64 -15.39
CA ILE A 57 -11.02 -7.79 -16.30
C ILE A 57 -10.64 -8.09 -17.76
N ILE A 58 -9.35 -8.16 -18.06
CA ILE A 58 -8.83 -8.48 -19.41
C ILE A 58 -9.26 -9.90 -19.82
N ASP A 59 -9.07 -10.89 -18.95
CA ASP A 59 -9.48 -12.28 -19.21
C ASP A 59 -11.01 -12.39 -19.43
N SER A 60 -11.81 -11.57 -18.72
CA SER A 60 -13.26 -11.48 -18.92
C SER A 60 -13.62 -10.84 -20.27
N LEU A 61 -12.92 -9.76 -20.65
CA LEU A 61 -13.09 -9.12 -21.96
C LEU A 61 -12.73 -10.09 -23.11
N GLU A 62 -11.70 -10.92 -22.93
CA GLU A 62 -11.28 -11.89 -23.93
C GLU A 62 -12.27 -13.06 -24.10
N SER A 63 -12.91 -13.49 -23.00
CA SER A 63 -13.81 -14.65 -22.99
C SER A 63 -15.27 -14.33 -23.31
N GLN A 64 -15.71 -13.09 -23.18
CA GLN A 64 -17.09 -12.68 -23.47
C GLN A 64 -17.29 -12.30 -24.95
N PRO A 65 -18.53 -12.42 -25.48
CA PRO A 65 -18.85 -11.92 -26.81
C PRO A 65 -18.59 -10.40 -26.91
N ASP A 66 -18.30 -9.94 -28.12
CA ASP A 66 -18.02 -8.52 -28.39
C ASP A 66 -19.31 -7.70 -28.32
N ASP A 67 -19.71 -7.33 -27.10
CA ASP A 67 -20.84 -6.46 -26.84
C ASP A 67 -20.39 -5.10 -26.29
N GLU A 68 -20.99 -4.04 -26.84
CA GLU A 68 -20.62 -2.65 -26.56
C GLU A 68 -20.84 -2.27 -25.08
N PHE A 69 -21.84 -2.87 -24.42
CA PHE A 69 -22.17 -2.58 -23.03
C PHE A 69 -21.12 -3.14 -22.07
N SER A 70 -20.69 -4.39 -22.26
CA SER A 70 -19.62 -5.02 -21.49
C SER A 70 -18.29 -4.31 -21.72
N CYS A 71 -17.97 -3.94 -22.97
CA CYS A 71 -16.75 -3.18 -23.26
C CYS A 71 -16.69 -1.86 -22.49
N LYS A 72 -17.80 -1.11 -22.46
CA LYS A 72 -17.92 0.15 -21.70
C LYS A 72 -17.87 -0.08 -20.19
N GLY A 73 -18.56 -1.10 -19.69
CA GLY A 73 -18.60 -1.44 -18.27
C GLY A 73 -17.22 -1.81 -17.73
N LEU A 74 -16.51 -2.71 -18.41
CA LEU A 74 -15.16 -3.14 -18.06
C LEU A 74 -14.14 -2.00 -18.20
N PHE A 75 -14.29 -1.14 -19.21
CA PHE A 75 -13.46 0.06 -19.36
C PHE A 75 -13.58 1.01 -18.16
N VAL A 76 -14.82 1.32 -17.74
CA VAL A 76 -15.06 2.18 -16.57
C VAL A 76 -14.51 1.53 -15.30
N LEU A 77 -14.76 0.23 -15.11
CA LEU A 77 -14.31 -0.51 -13.94
C LEU A 77 -12.78 -0.51 -13.84
N GLY A 78 -12.07 -0.77 -14.94
CA GLY A 78 -10.60 -0.75 -14.96
C GLY A 78 -10.06 0.62 -14.56
N ILE A 79 -10.54 1.70 -15.17
CA ILE A 79 -10.06 3.05 -14.85
C ILE A 79 -10.35 3.43 -13.40
N ALA A 80 -11.53 3.11 -12.89
CA ALA A 80 -11.87 3.33 -11.47
C ALA A 80 -10.96 2.54 -10.52
N GLN A 81 -10.60 1.31 -10.89
CA GLN A 81 -9.68 0.49 -10.10
C GLN A 81 -8.26 1.07 -10.09
N PHE A 82 -7.80 1.60 -11.22
CA PHE A 82 -6.51 2.28 -11.31
C PHE A 82 -6.45 3.56 -10.47
N GLU A 83 -7.50 4.39 -10.51
CA GLU A 83 -7.58 5.61 -9.69
C GLU A 83 -7.64 5.27 -8.19
N THR A 84 -8.44 4.27 -7.81
CA THR A 84 -8.51 3.77 -6.42
C THR A 84 -7.14 3.28 -5.95
N MET A 85 -6.46 2.46 -6.75
CA MET A 85 -5.12 1.97 -6.45
C MET A 85 -4.13 3.12 -6.21
N LEU A 86 -4.12 4.11 -7.09
CA LEU A 86 -3.25 5.28 -6.96
C LEU A 86 -3.52 6.06 -5.66
N ASN A 87 -4.79 6.24 -5.29
CA ASN A 87 -5.18 6.88 -4.04
C ASN A 87 -4.73 6.06 -2.83
N ASP A 88 -4.98 4.75 -2.83
CA ASP A 88 -4.61 3.86 -1.72
C ASP A 88 -3.10 3.85 -1.49
N LEU A 89 -2.31 3.79 -2.57
CA LEU A 89 -0.85 3.91 -2.49
C LEU A 89 -0.42 5.23 -1.85
N MET A 90 -1.03 6.35 -2.25
CA MET A 90 -0.74 7.66 -1.68
C MET A 90 -1.12 7.76 -0.20
N ILE A 91 -2.28 7.21 0.19
CA ILE A 91 -2.69 7.16 1.58
C ILE A 91 -1.67 6.34 2.38
N LYS A 92 -1.31 5.14 1.91
CA LYS A 92 -0.37 4.25 2.60
C LYS A 92 1.01 4.89 2.80
N ILE A 93 1.61 5.49 1.76
CA ILE A 93 2.92 6.15 1.92
C ILE A 93 2.85 7.33 2.91
N LEU A 94 1.74 8.07 2.95
CA LEU A 94 1.57 9.20 3.86
C LEU A 94 1.29 8.77 5.29
N GLN A 95 0.68 7.60 5.51
CA GLN A 95 0.53 7.01 6.84
C GLN A 95 1.91 6.69 7.46
N PHE A 96 2.87 6.21 6.66
CA PHE A 96 4.23 5.92 7.14
C PHE A 96 5.15 7.14 7.15
N TYR A 97 4.91 8.12 6.28
CA TYR A 97 5.74 9.32 6.14
C TYR A 97 4.87 10.59 6.16
N PRO A 98 4.18 10.92 7.27
CA PRO A 98 3.24 12.04 7.34
C PRO A 98 3.89 13.39 7.07
N GLN A 99 5.21 13.55 7.30
CA GLN A 99 5.96 14.75 6.94
C GLN A 99 5.88 15.09 5.43
N LYS A 100 5.64 14.10 4.57
CA LYS A 100 5.45 14.28 3.13
C LYS A 100 4.12 14.95 2.78
N LEU A 101 3.19 15.12 3.73
CA LEU A 101 1.97 15.92 3.53
C LEU A 101 2.27 17.37 3.10
N SER A 102 3.42 17.91 3.51
CA SER A 102 3.89 19.23 3.07
C SER A 102 4.00 19.34 1.54
N LEU A 103 4.31 18.24 0.84
CA LEU A 103 4.40 18.20 -0.62
C LEU A 103 3.03 18.38 -1.29
N LEU A 104 1.94 18.04 -0.60
CA LEU A 104 0.57 18.26 -1.11
C LEU A 104 0.11 19.71 -0.91
N LYS A 105 0.60 20.40 0.12
CA LYS A 105 0.19 21.79 0.41
C LYS A 105 0.63 22.77 -0.68
N GLY A 106 1.78 22.55 -1.32
CA GLY A 106 2.31 23.41 -2.38
C GLY A 106 1.51 23.41 -3.69
N VAL A 107 0.51 22.53 -3.83
CA VAL A 107 -0.35 22.46 -5.03
C VAL A 107 -1.63 23.29 -4.88
N TYR A 108 -1.99 23.67 -3.65
CA TYR A 108 -3.15 24.51 -3.36
C TYR A 108 -2.68 25.94 -3.03
N SER A 109 -2.21 26.65 -4.05
CA SER A 109 -1.89 28.08 -3.95
C SER A 109 -3.13 28.99 -3.96
N ASP A 110 -4.33 28.43 -4.10
CA ASP A 110 -5.57 29.21 -4.01
C ASP A 110 -5.98 29.35 -2.53
N GLU A 111 -5.91 30.59 -2.03
CA GLU A 111 -6.21 31.06 -0.67
C GLU A 111 -7.61 30.70 -0.13
N LYS A 112 -8.43 29.95 -0.87
CA LYS A 112 -9.67 29.34 -0.38
C LYS A 112 -9.40 27.96 0.21
N ALA A 113 -8.48 27.89 1.18
CA ALA A 113 -8.44 26.76 2.08
C ALA A 113 -9.71 26.78 2.93
N GLN A 114 -10.80 26.22 2.41
CA GLN A 114 -11.88 25.75 3.28
C GLN A 114 -11.21 24.87 4.33
N GLY A 115 -11.29 25.30 5.59
CA GLY A 115 -10.69 24.58 6.70
C GLY A 115 -11.07 23.11 6.62
N LEU A 116 -10.10 22.22 6.87
CA LEU A 116 -10.38 20.81 7.11
C LEU A 116 -11.39 20.75 8.25
N ALA A 117 -12.67 20.48 7.92
CA ALA A 117 -13.70 20.30 8.91
C ALA A 117 -13.46 18.94 9.59
N VAL A 118 -12.77 18.96 10.73
CA VAL A 118 -12.60 17.78 11.59
C VAL A 118 -13.82 17.71 12.50
N SER A 119 -14.58 16.62 12.43
CA SER A 119 -15.74 16.38 13.29
C SER A 119 -15.30 16.08 14.72
N GLN A 120 -16.19 16.34 15.69
CA GLN A 120 -15.90 16.11 17.11
C GLN A 120 -15.62 14.63 17.42
N GLU A 121 -16.27 13.70 16.70
CA GLU A 121 -16.03 12.27 16.83
C GLU A 121 -14.62 11.86 16.37
N GLN A 122 -14.08 12.60 15.39
CA GLN A 122 -12.76 12.38 14.80
C GLN A 122 -11.63 12.85 15.72
N LEU A 123 -11.85 13.92 16.48
CA LEU A 123 -10.96 14.36 17.56
C LEU A 123 -10.91 13.34 18.70
N LEU A 124 -12.06 12.75 19.06
CA LEU A 124 -12.18 11.81 20.17
C LEU A 124 -11.52 10.44 19.90
N LYS A 125 -11.38 10.03 18.63
CA LYS A 125 -10.71 8.76 18.25
C LYS A 125 -9.20 8.89 18.05
N GLY A 126 -8.64 10.11 18.09
CA GLY A 126 -7.20 10.32 17.86
C GLY A 126 -6.74 10.02 16.42
N GLU A 127 -7.67 9.93 15.47
CA GLU A 127 -7.40 9.56 14.06
C GLU A 127 -7.33 10.77 13.12
N VAL A 128 -7.17 11.97 13.68
CA VAL A 128 -7.21 13.24 12.95
C VAL A 128 -6.20 13.24 11.78
N ILE A 129 -5.01 12.68 11.97
CA ILE A 129 -3.97 12.67 10.93
C ILE A 129 -4.36 11.76 9.77
N ASN A 130 -4.92 10.57 10.02
CA ASN A 130 -5.39 9.65 8.97
C ASN A 130 -6.41 10.33 8.06
N GLN A 131 -7.34 11.07 8.65
CA GLN A 131 -8.38 11.73 7.89
C GLN A 131 -7.88 12.97 7.16
N ILE A 132 -6.91 13.70 7.74
CA ILE A 132 -6.20 14.75 7.01
C ILE A 132 -5.52 14.14 5.77
N ILE A 133 -4.86 12.99 5.90
CA ILE A 133 -4.25 12.27 4.77
C ILE A 133 -5.31 11.93 3.73
N GLU A 134 -6.38 11.24 4.10
CA GLU A 134 -7.46 10.85 3.18
C GLU A 134 -8.10 12.05 2.49
N ALA A 135 -8.46 13.10 3.25
CA ALA A 135 -9.06 14.30 2.69
C ALA A 135 -8.10 15.07 1.78
N SER A 136 -6.80 15.03 2.04
CA SER A 136 -5.78 15.64 1.18
C SER A 136 -5.57 14.83 -0.11
N VAL A 137 -5.51 13.50 -0.04
CA VAL A 137 -5.39 12.64 -1.23
C VAL A 137 -6.66 12.71 -2.09
N ASN A 138 -7.84 12.67 -1.48
CA ASN A 138 -9.11 12.79 -2.20
C ASN A 138 -9.23 14.14 -2.93
N ARG A 139 -8.81 15.24 -2.28
CA ARG A 139 -8.74 16.56 -2.95
C ARG A 139 -7.78 16.55 -4.13
N LEU A 140 -6.68 15.80 -4.07
CA LEU A 140 -5.76 15.66 -5.19
C LEU A 140 -6.34 14.81 -6.31
N ALA A 141 -7.11 13.75 -6.00
CA ALA A 141 -7.76 12.89 -6.99
C ALA A 141 -8.70 13.68 -7.92
N TYR A 142 -9.31 14.76 -7.42
CA TYR A 142 -10.12 15.69 -8.22
C TYR A 142 -9.31 16.63 -9.14
N SER A 143 -7.99 16.69 -8.98
CA SER A 143 -7.11 17.48 -9.84
C SER A 143 -6.84 16.77 -11.19
N SER A 144 -6.07 17.43 -12.06
CA SER A 144 -5.62 16.80 -13.31
C SER A 144 -4.78 15.55 -13.03
N LEU A 145 -4.90 14.53 -13.88
CA LEU A 145 -4.09 13.30 -13.80
C LEU A 145 -2.57 13.61 -13.82
N ASP A 146 -2.16 14.66 -14.53
CA ASP A 146 -0.78 15.18 -14.55
C ASP A 146 -0.25 15.51 -13.17
N ASN A 147 -0.91 16.44 -12.50
CA ASN A 147 -0.56 16.84 -11.14
C ASN A 147 -0.57 15.65 -10.19
N PHE A 148 -1.55 14.75 -10.34
CA PHE A 148 -1.64 13.54 -9.53
C PHE A 148 -0.39 12.66 -9.70
N LEU A 149 -0.04 12.28 -10.94
CA LEU A 149 1.09 11.38 -11.21
C LEU A 149 2.45 12.04 -10.90
N LYS A 150 2.58 13.35 -11.11
CA LYS A 150 3.77 14.13 -10.69
C LYS A 150 3.94 14.13 -9.17
N LEU A 151 2.86 14.26 -8.41
CA LEU A 151 2.93 14.18 -6.96
C LEU A 151 3.15 12.76 -6.47
N PHE A 152 2.51 11.77 -7.10
CA PHE A 152 2.73 10.36 -6.82
C PHE A 152 4.21 9.98 -6.94
N THR A 153 4.83 10.30 -8.08
CA THR A 153 6.27 10.04 -8.32
C THR A 153 7.16 10.75 -7.31
N LYS A 154 6.85 12.01 -6.93
CA LYS A 154 7.56 12.73 -5.87
C LYS A 154 7.40 12.09 -4.48
N LEU A 155 6.18 11.68 -4.11
CA LEU A 155 5.88 11.07 -2.81
C LEU A 155 6.61 9.75 -2.63
N PHE A 156 6.59 8.91 -3.67
CA PHE A 156 7.33 7.66 -3.70
C PHE A 156 8.82 7.88 -4.01
N ALA A 157 9.20 9.07 -4.48
CA ALA A 157 10.52 9.42 -5.00
C ALA A 157 11.02 8.41 -6.05
N ILE A 158 10.16 8.14 -7.03
CA ILE A 158 10.41 7.34 -8.23
C ILE A 158 10.64 8.32 -9.39
N ASP A 159 11.63 8.07 -10.27
CA ASP A 159 11.80 8.90 -11.48
C ASP A 159 10.64 8.61 -12.44
N PRO A 160 9.92 9.63 -12.95
CA PRO A 160 8.89 9.43 -13.97
C PRO A 160 9.33 8.61 -15.19
N LYS A 161 10.63 8.63 -15.53
CA LYS A 161 11.20 7.84 -16.64
C LYS A 161 11.18 6.34 -16.39
N ASP A 162 11.35 5.92 -15.14
CA ASP A 162 11.33 4.49 -14.78
C ASP A 162 9.93 3.88 -14.93
N LEU A 163 8.90 4.75 -14.85
CA LEU A 163 7.50 4.41 -15.13
C LEU A 163 7.10 4.63 -16.60
N LYS A 164 8.05 5.03 -17.46
CA LYS A 164 7.80 5.44 -18.85
C LYS A 164 6.70 6.50 -18.99
N LEU A 165 6.48 7.30 -17.95
CA LEU A 165 5.41 8.29 -17.95
C LEU A 165 5.53 9.25 -19.13
N PRO A 166 6.70 9.85 -19.46
CA PRO A 166 6.80 10.78 -20.58
C PRO A 166 6.31 10.23 -21.93
N GLN A 167 6.34 8.91 -22.13
CA GLN A 167 5.91 8.25 -23.37
C GLN A 167 4.41 7.93 -23.38
N ILE A 168 3.83 7.57 -22.23
CA ILE A 168 2.44 7.10 -22.14
C ILE A 168 1.48 8.16 -21.59
N PHE A 169 2.00 9.31 -21.17
CA PHE A 169 1.25 10.31 -20.41
C PHE A 169 0.03 10.85 -21.15
N ASP A 170 0.20 11.22 -22.41
CA ASP A 170 -0.88 11.77 -23.23
C ASP A 170 -1.98 10.70 -23.44
N GLU A 171 -1.59 9.45 -23.69
CA GLU A 171 -2.54 8.33 -23.84
C GLU A 171 -3.35 8.10 -22.56
N LEU A 172 -2.74 8.18 -21.38
CA LEU A 172 -3.44 8.09 -20.10
C LEU A 172 -4.46 9.21 -19.91
N ILE A 173 -4.13 10.45 -20.30
CA ILE A 173 -5.09 11.56 -20.28
C ILE A 173 -6.25 11.29 -21.23
N GLU A 174 -5.97 10.80 -22.44
CA GLU A 174 -7.01 10.46 -23.41
C GLU A 174 -7.98 9.40 -22.90
N ILE A 175 -7.45 8.35 -22.28
CA ILE A 175 -8.23 7.27 -21.65
C ILE A 175 -9.11 7.83 -20.53
N LYS A 176 -8.55 8.65 -19.63
CA LYS A 176 -9.30 9.28 -18.53
C LYS A 176 -10.41 10.18 -19.05
N GLU A 177 -10.14 11.03 -20.05
CA GLU A 177 -11.14 11.95 -20.57
C GLU A 177 -12.20 11.23 -21.42
N THR A 178 -11.85 10.12 -22.09
CA THR A 178 -12.84 9.23 -22.72
C THR A 178 -13.79 8.65 -21.66
N ARG A 179 -13.27 8.21 -20.51
CA ARG A 179 -14.12 7.75 -19.38
C ARG A 179 -15.03 8.87 -18.88
N ASN A 180 -14.52 10.09 -18.76
CA ASN A 180 -15.34 11.24 -18.37
C ASN A 180 -16.47 11.51 -19.39
N LEU A 181 -16.18 11.45 -20.69
CA LEU A 181 -17.20 11.57 -21.72
C LEU A 181 -18.22 10.44 -21.66
N LEU A 182 -17.80 9.21 -21.40
CA LEU A 182 -18.69 8.06 -21.26
C LEU A 182 -19.69 8.27 -20.12
N LEU A 183 -19.20 8.69 -18.95
CA LEU A 183 -20.02 8.87 -17.75
C LEU A 183 -20.89 10.13 -17.77
N HIS A 184 -20.42 11.21 -18.39
CA HIS A 184 -21.06 12.52 -18.27
C HIS A 184 -21.67 13.06 -19.57
N ASN A 185 -21.27 12.54 -20.73
CA ASN A 185 -21.67 13.09 -22.02
C ASN A 185 -21.97 12.02 -23.09
N ASN A 186 -22.26 10.78 -22.68
CA ASN A 186 -22.56 9.67 -23.60
C ASN A 186 -21.56 9.54 -24.78
N LEU A 187 -20.27 9.68 -24.48
CA LEU A 187 -19.17 9.66 -25.46
C LEU A 187 -19.18 10.78 -26.51
N VAL A 188 -19.99 11.82 -26.35
CA VAL A 188 -20.03 12.97 -27.26
C VAL A 188 -18.84 13.89 -26.98
N VAL A 189 -18.03 14.16 -28.01
CA VAL A 189 -16.86 15.03 -27.92
C VAL A 189 -17.29 16.47 -27.61
N ASN A 190 -16.61 17.08 -26.65
CA ASN A 190 -16.79 18.49 -26.27
C ASN A 190 -15.44 19.22 -26.23
N GLU A 191 -15.50 20.55 -26.11
CA GLU A 191 -14.30 21.41 -26.03
C GLU A 191 -13.35 21.02 -24.88
N LEU A 192 -13.90 20.52 -23.77
CA LEU A 192 -13.09 20.09 -22.63
C LEU A 192 -12.19 18.90 -22.98
N TYR A 193 -12.75 17.89 -23.65
CA TYR A 193 -12.00 16.74 -24.17
C TYR A 193 -10.93 17.22 -25.16
N ILE A 194 -11.32 17.99 -26.18
CA ILE A 194 -10.42 18.46 -27.24
C ILE A 194 -9.22 19.23 -26.65
N ARG A 195 -9.46 20.08 -25.64
CA ARG A 195 -8.42 20.86 -24.98
C ARG A 195 -7.47 20.00 -24.15
N LYS A 196 -8.00 19.00 -23.43
CA LYS A 196 -7.18 18.18 -22.53
C LYS A 196 -6.39 17.09 -23.22
N THR A 197 -6.88 16.53 -24.33
CA THR A 197 -6.28 15.37 -25.01
C THR A 197 -5.30 15.74 -26.14
N ALA A 198 -4.98 17.03 -26.29
CA ALA A 198 -3.89 17.58 -27.11
C ALA A 198 -3.59 16.80 -28.40
N ALA A 199 -2.42 16.18 -28.55
CA ALA A 199 -1.99 15.53 -29.80
C ALA A 199 -2.58 14.12 -30.03
N VAL A 200 -3.15 13.50 -28.98
CA VAL A 200 -3.60 12.09 -29.02
C VAL A 200 -5.12 11.94 -29.13
N LYS A 201 -5.85 13.05 -29.29
CA LYS A 201 -7.31 13.05 -29.36
C LYS A 201 -7.84 12.23 -30.53
N ARG A 202 -8.91 11.45 -30.29
CA ARG A 202 -9.53 10.61 -31.32
C ARG A 202 -10.48 11.35 -32.26
N SER A 203 -10.86 12.58 -31.90
CA SER A 203 -11.63 13.50 -32.76
C SER A 203 -11.36 14.95 -32.38
N ILE A 204 -11.35 15.82 -33.40
CA ILE A 204 -11.31 17.28 -33.28
C ILE A 204 -12.70 17.93 -33.44
N GLU A 205 -13.71 17.16 -33.82
CA GLU A 205 -15.05 17.64 -34.14
C GLU A 205 -15.98 17.58 -32.91
N PRO A 206 -16.42 18.74 -32.36
CA PRO A 206 -17.43 18.79 -31.31
C PRO A 206 -18.74 18.12 -31.75
N GLY A 207 -19.39 17.39 -30.85
CA GLY A 207 -20.64 16.68 -31.15
C GLY A 207 -20.43 15.28 -31.76
N LYS A 208 -19.24 14.96 -32.28
CA LYS A 208 -18.95 13.61 -32.74
C LYS A 208 -18.94 12.62 -31.57
N LYS A 209 -19.55 11.45 -31.75
CA LYS A 209 -19.55 10.39 -30.75
C LYS A 209 -18.30 9.51 -30.89
N LEU A 210 -17.56 9.33 -29.80
CA LEU A 210 -16.45 8.38 -29.73
C LEU A 210 -16.98 6.95 -29.59
N ILE A 211 -16.19 5.98 -30.05
CA ILE A 211 -16.50 4.55 -29.94
C ILE A 211 -15.58 3.95 -28.88
N VAL A 212 -16.15 3.17 -27.95
CA VAL A 212 -15.41 2.34 -26.99
C VAL A 212 -15.75 0.90 -27.31
N ASN A 213 -14.97 0.32 -28.24
CA ASN A 213 -15.07 -1.07 -28.66
C ASN A 213 -14.03 -1.93 -27.91
N ARG A 214 -14.08 -3.24 -28.13
CA ARG A 214 -13.17 -4.20 -27.52
C ARG A 214 -11.69 -3.86 -27.73
N ASP A 215 -11.31 -3.48 -28.94
CA ASP A 215 -9.92 -3.11 -29.27
C ASP A 215 -9.43 -1.92 -28.45
N TYR A 216 -10.22 -0.84 -28.40
CA TYR A 216 -9.89 0.32 -27.59
C TYR A 216 -9.85 0.00 -26.10
N THR A 217 -10.81 -0.78 -25.59
CA THR A 217 -10.84 -1.20 -24.19
C THR A 217 -9.62 -2.04 -23.86
N LEU A 218 -9.28 -3.04 -24.67
CA LEU A 218 -8.12 -3.91 -24.45
C LEU A 218 -6.82 -3.10 -24.46
N LYS A 219 -6.60 -2.27 -25.49
CA LYS A 219 -5.43 -1.39 -25.58
C LYS A 219 -5.29 -0.50 -24.34
N SER A 220 -6.38 0.10 -23.90
CA SER A 220 -6.40 0.99 -22.72
C SER A 220 -6.05 0.24 -21.43
N LEU A 221 -6.66 -0.94 -21.23
CA LEU A 221 -6.43 -1.76 -20.04
C LEU A 221 -5.01 -2.34 -20.03
N THR A 222 -4.46 -2.75 -21.18
CA THR A 222 -3.07 -3.22 -21.28
C THR A 222 -2.09 -2.12 -20.93
N LEU A 223 -2.26 -0.90 -21.47
CA LEU A 223 -1.39 0.23 -21.13
C LEU A 223 -1.40 0.53 -19.63
N ILE A 224 -2.58 0.53 -19.01
CA ILE A 224 -2.70 0.75 -17.56
C ILE A 224 -2.07 -0.42 -16.78
N THR A 225 -2.28 -1.67 -17.22
CA THR A 225 -1.70 -2.85 -16.58
C THR A 225 -0.17 -2.81 -16.60
N ASP A 226 0.43 -2.40 -17.72
CA ASP A 226 1.87 -2.23 -17.87
C ASP A 226 2.41 -1.14 -16.93
N LEU A 227 1.68 -0.03 -16.76
CA LEU A 227 2.02 1.00 -15.80
C LEU A 227 1.92 0.50 -14.35
N ILE A 228 0.84 -0.21 -14.00
CA ILE A 228 0.69 -0.81 -12.65
C ILE A 228 1.86 -1.75 -12.37
N TYR A 229 2.25 -2.57 -13.35
CA TYR A 229 3.40 -3.46 -13.21
C TYR A 229 4.71 -2.68 -12.99
N ALA A 230 4.94 -1.61 -13.76
CA ALA A 230 6.10 -0.74 -13.56
C ALA A 230 6.11 -0.10 -12.15
N ILE A 231 4.94 0.34 -11.65
CA ILE A 231 4.80 0.84 -10.27
C ILE A 231 5.20 -0.23 -9.26
N ILE A 232 4.73 -1.48 -9.41
CA ILE A 232 5.08 -2.58 -8.52
C ILE A 232 6.60 -2.80 -8.50
N LEU A 233 7.25 -2.84 -9.67
CA LEU A 233 8.70 -3.02 -9.75
C LEU A 233 9.46 -1.89 -9.02
N GLN A 234 9.05 -0.64 -9.24
CA GLN A 234 9.69 0.52 -8.62
C GLN A 234 9.45 0.58 -7.10
N VAL A 235 8.25 0.20 -6.63
CA VAL A 235 7.97 0.08 -5.19
C VAL A 235 8.83 -1.02 -4.57
N ARG A 236 8.97 -2.19 -5.23
CA ARG A 236 9.82 -3.29 -4.75
C ARG A 236 11.30 -2.92 -4.72
N GLU A 237 11.80 -2.28 -5.76
CA GLU A 237 13.18 -1.81 -5.82
C GLU A 237 13.49 -0.87 -4.65
N LYS A 238 12.59 0.07 -4.38
CA LYS A 238 12.81 1.09 -3.37
C LYS A 238 12.55 0.63 -1.93
N TYR A 239 11.49 -0.14 -1.72
CA TYR A 239 10.99 -0.49 -0.39
C TYR A 239 11.17 -1.97 -0.06
N GLY A 240 11.80 -2.77 -0.93
CA GLY A 240 11.95 -4.22 -0.75
C GLY A 240 12.76 -4.65 0.48
N HIS A 241 13.51 -3.73 1.09
CA HIS A 241 14.25 -3.97 2.34
C HIS A 241 13.36 -3.81 3.60
N PHE A 242 12.13 -3.30 3.47
CA PHE A 242 11.17 -3.22 4.56
C PHE A 242 10.40 -4.53 4.71
N THR A 243 11.08 -5.58 5.15
CA THR A 243 10.45 -6.90 5.36
C THR A 243 9.99 -7.06 6.81
N VAL A 244 9.31 -8.17 7.15
CA VAL A 244 8.81 -8.43 8.50
C VAL A 244 9.96 -8.53 9.50
N LEU A 245 11.04 -9.21 9.14
CA LEU A 245 12.16 -9.47 10.04
C LEU A 245 12.90 -8.16 10.48
N PRO A 246 13.28 -7.24 9.59
CA PRO A 246 13.77 -5.91 9.95
C PRO A 246 12.79 -5.12 10.82
N LEU A 247 11.48 -5.21 10.56
CA LEU A 247 10.47 -4.57 11.41
C LEU A 247 10.49 -5.16 12.83
N LEU A 248 10.50 -6.48 12.97
CA LEU A 248 10.56 -7.16 14.26
C LEU A 248 11.86 -6.86 15.01
N LYS A 249 13.02 -6.85 14.31
CA LYS A 249 14.31 -6.43 14.89
C LYS A 249 14.23 -5.01 15.47
N LYS A 250 13.62 -4.06 14.73
CA LYS A 250 13.42 -2.68 15.20
C LYS A 250 12.47 -2.60 16.40
N LEU A 251 11.37 -3.33 16.36
CA LEU A 251 10.41 -3.42 17.46
C LEU A 251 11.07 -4.04 18.70
N PHE A 252 11.89 -5.06 18.54
CA PHE A 252 12.61 -5.67 19.65
C PHE A 252 13.60 -4.68 20.28
N ALA A 253 14.45 -4.04 19.48
CA ALA A 253 15.39 -3.03 19.95
C ALA A 253 14.71 -1.82 20.63
N TYR A 254 13.48 -1.48 20.22
CA TYR A 254 12.67 -0.47 20.88
C TYR A 254 12.30 -0.86 22.33
N ASN A 255 12.01 -2.14 22.58
CA ASN A 255 11.62 -2.64 23.90
C ASN A 255 12.83 -3.00 24.78
N PHE A 256 13.92 -3.48 24.18
CA PHE A 256 15.12 -3.91 24.86
C PHE A 256 16.29 -2.98 24.51
N LYS A 257 16.53 -1.99 25.39
CA LYS A 257 17.67 -1.07 25.26
C LYS A 257 18.99 -1.66 25.77
N SER A 258 18.91 -2.75 26.54
CA SER A 258 20.08 -3.44 27.08
C SER A 258 20.83 -4.13 25.95
N PRO A 259 22.16 -3.91 25.81
CA PRO A 259 22.97 -4.59 24.79
C PRO A 259 23.13 -6.09 25.06
N ILE A 260 22.70 -6.56 26.23
CA ILE A 260 22.79 -7.96 26.67
C ILE A 260 21.76 -8.82 25.94
N ILE A 261 20.58 -8.27 25.62
CA ILE A 261 19.49 -9.02 25.02
C ILE A 261 19.49 -8.75 23.52
N LYS A 262 19.96 -9.72 22.74
CA LYS A 262 19.93 -9.64 21.27
C LYS A 262 18.73 -10.38 20.70
N PHE A 263 18.19 -9.87 19.60
CA PHE A 263 17.05 -10.50 18.94
C PHE A 263 17.40 -11.90 18.39
N GLU A 264 18.63 -12.05 17.91
CA GLU A 264 19.20 -13.27 17.37
C GLU A 264 19.41 -14.37 18.43
N GLU A 265 19.54 -13.98 19.70
CA GLU A 265 19.65 -14.93 20.81
C GLU A 265 18.27 -15.44 21.24
N PHE A 266 17.21 -14.69 20.91
CA PHE A 266 15.83 -15.03 21.24
C PHE A 266 15.22 -16.02 20.24
N CYS A 267 15.58 -15.97 18.96
CA CYS A 267 14.98 -16.85 17.94
C CYS A 267 15.96 -17.14 16.79
N THR A 268 15.75 -18.26 16.10
CA THR A 268 16.41 -18.62 14.85
C THR A 268 15.88 -17.75 13.72
N LEU A 269 16.75 -17.17 12.91
CA LEU A 269 16.35 -16.29 11.81
C LEU A 269 16.69 -16.93 10.46
N SER A 270 15.79 -16.78 9.48
CA SER A 270 16.07 -16.95 8.05
C SER A 270 15.86 -15.60 7.38
N ASP A 271 16.96 -14.85 7.18
CA ASP A 271 16.93 -13.56 6.47
C ASP A 271 16.48 -13.76 5.01
N ASP A 272 16.82 -14.91 4.41
CA ASP A 272 16.39 -15.24 3.06
C ASP A 272 14.87 -15.36 3.02
N ASP A 273 14.25 -16.14 3.89
CA ASP A 273 12.80 -16.39 3.81
C ASP A 273 11.94 -15.30 4.47
N ASP A 274 12.55 -14.30 5.11
CA ASP A 274 11.87 -13.33 5.99
C ASP A 274 11.11 -14.02 7.13
N ILE A 275 11.73 -15.07 7.67
CA ILE A 275 11.17 -15.96 8.70
C ILE A 275 11.98 -15.82 9.99
N TYR A 276 11.31 -15.86 11.13
CA TYR A 276 11.92 -16.11 12.43
C TYR A 276 11.21 -17.29 13.09
N ASP A 277 11.98 -18.23 13.63
CA ASP A 277 11.51 -19.51 14.16
C ASP A 277 12.43 -20.00 15.30
N GLY A 278 12.28 -21.23 15.79
CA GLY A 278 13.17 -21.85 16.78
C GLY A 278 12.79 -21.60 18.26
N PRO A 279 13.49 -22.23 19.23
CA PRO A 279 13.15 -22.12 20.64
C PRO A 279 13.46 -20.72 21.17
N PHE A 280 12.53 -20.16 21.95
CA PHE A 280 12.77 -18.89 22.63
C PHE A 280 13.71 -19.08 23.82
N ASN A 281 14.99 -18.77 23.59
CA ASN A 281 15.98 -18.80 24.65
C ASN A 281 15.88 -17.50 25.45
N LEU A 282 15.72 -17.67 26.75
CA LEU A 282 15.52 -16.58 27.70
C LEU A 282 16.85 -16.30 28.41
N PRO A 283 17.58 -15.20 28.08
CA PRO A 283 18.92 -14.96 28.60
C PRO A 283 18.94 -14.82 30.13
N VAL A 284 20.03 -15.19 30.80
CA VAL A 284 20.14 -15.11 32.27
C VAL A 284 20.45 -13.66 32.69
N GLY A 285 20.00 -13.23 33.88
CA GLY A 285 20.39 -11.94 34.48
C GLY A 285 19.55 -10.72 34.07
N ARG A 286 18.25 -10.91 33.82
CA ARG A 286 17.32 -9.86 33.37
C ARG A 286 16.54 -9.21 34.51
N SER A 287 16.13 -7.97 34.29
CA SER A 287 15.14 -7.27 35.13
C SER A 287 13.74 -7.90 35.03
N SER A 288 12.88 -7.61 36.01
CA SER A 288 11.48 -8.07 36.00
C SER A 288 10.70 -7.54 34.79
N SER A 289 10.95 -6.31 34.36
CA SER A 289 10.35 -5.72 33.16
C SER A 289 10.78 -6.40 31.87
N GLU A 290 12.06 -6.76 31.74
CA GLU A 290 12.56 -7.48 30.56
C GLU A 290 11.99 -8.90 30.48
N ASN A 291 11.86 -9.59 31.62
CA ASN A 291 11.17 -10.88 31.66
C ASN A 291 9.74 -10.77 31.16
N PHE A 292 8.99 -9.75 31.60
CA PHE A 292 7.62 -9.53 31.15
C PHE A 292 7.52 -9.27 29.63
N PHE A 293 8.37 -8.42 29.06
CA PHE A 293 8.35 -8.21 27.61
C PHE A 293 8.71 -9.48 26.85
N LEU A 294 9.71 -10.26 27.29
CA LEU A 294 10.05 -11.51 26.62
C LEU A 294 8.93 -12.56 26.71
N GLU A 295 8.29 -12.68 27.87
CA GLU A 295 7.08 -13.50 28.03
C GLU A 295 5.96 -13.03 27.09
N PHE A 296 5.81 -11.72 26.90
CA PHE A 296 4.85 -11.17 25.95
C PHE A 296 5.17 -11.53 24.50
N TRP A 297 6.41 -11.34 24.06
CA TRP A 297 6.86 -11.72 22.72
C TRP A 297 6.69 -13.23 22.46
N GLN A 298 7.00 -14.06 23.47
CA GLN A 298 6.77 -15.50 23.41
C GLN A 298 5.28 -15.84 23.30
N ALA A 299 4.43 -15.23 24.13
CA ALA A 299 2.99 -15.43 24.13
C ALA A 299 2.34 -15.05 22.80
N GLN A 300 2.81 -13.98 22.14
CA GLN A 300 2.30 -13.58 20.82
C GLN A 300 2.52 -14.67 19.76
N ARG A 301 3.64 -15.40 19.79
CA ARG A 301 3.88 -16.52 18.86
C ARG A 301 3.16 -17.78 19.29
N ASP A 302 3.31 -18.17 20.55
CA ASP A 302 2.84 -19.47 21.04
C ASP A 302 1.31 -19.49 21.26
N GLY A 303 0.65 -18.32 21.21
CA GLY A 303 -0.75 -18.17 21.55
C GLY A 303 -1.04 -18.46 23.03
N THR A 304 0.01 -18.45 23.87
CA THR A 304 -0.09 -18.80 25.29
C THR A 304 -0.51 -17.60 26.13
N ALA A 305 -1.14 -17.88 27.27
CA ALA A 305 -1.48 -16.84 28.24
C ALA A 305 -0.23 -16.29 28.94
N LEU A 306 -0.23 -15.01 29.28
CA LEU A 306 0.83 -14.40 30.10
C LEU A 306 0.74 -14.92 31.54
N ASN A 307 1.73 -15.70 31.97
CA ASN A 307 1.72 -16.34 33.28
C ASN A 307 2.04 -15.37 34.44
N ARG A 308 2.68 -14.22 34.19
CA ARG A 308 3.16 -13.28 35.23
C ARG A 308 2.84 -11.82 34.90
N ALA A 309 1.61 -11.53 34.48
CA ALA A 309 1.14 -10.16 34.26
C ALA A 309 0.90 -9.40 35.59
N ALA A 310 1.94 -9.17 36.38
CA ALA A 310 1.86 -8.26 37.52
C ALA A 310 1.85 -6.82 36.99
N MET A 311 0.65 -6.22 36.87
CA MET A 311 0.44 -4.85 36.40
C MET A 311 1.11 -3.75 37.26
N VAL A 312 1.82 -4.11 38.33
CA VAL A 312 2.38 -3.17 39.31
C VAL A 312 3.68 -2.50 38.81
N HIS A 313 4.33 -3.02 37.76
CA HIS A 313 5.60 -2.52 37.23
C HIS A 313 5.48 -1.70 35.94
N LEU A 314 4.28 -1.20 35.67
CA LEU A 314 3.86 -0.87 34.32
C LEU A 314 3.92 0.64 33.99
N GLY A 315 4.43 1.51 34.88
CA GLY A 315 4.44 2.99 34.72
C GLY A 315 4.68 3.53 33.29
N GLY A 316 5.94 3.80 32.92
CA GLY A 316 6.28 4.23 31.54
C GLY A 316 6.14 3.11 30.49
N SER A 317 6.08 1.86 30.94
CA SER A 317 6.03 0.64 30.12
C SER A 317 4.63 0.28 29.59
N ILE A 318 3.54 0.83 30.15
CA ILE A 318 2.16 0.64 29.68
C ILE A 318 2.01 1.12 28.24
N ARG A 319 2.59 2.27 27.89
CA ARG A 319 2.46 2.82 26.54
C ARG A 319 3.17 1.95 25.51
N ASN A 320 4.34 1.42 25.84
CA ASN A 320 5.06 0.49 24.98
C ASN A 320 4.30 -0.83 24.82
N LEU A 321 3.70 -1.33 25.90
CA LEU A 321 2.89 -2.55 25.85
C LEU A 321 1.61 -2.35 25.03
N ALA A 322 0.90 -1.23 25.19
CA ALA A 322 -0.28 -0.89 24.40
C ALA A 322 0.07 -0.80 22.90
N PHE A 323 1.15 -0.08 22.57
CA PHE A 323 1.69 -0.02 21.22
C PHE A 323 1.98 -1.42 20.65
N LEU A 324 2.73 -2.25 21.38
CA LEU A 324 3.04 -3.61 20.94
C LEU A 324 1.79 -4.47 20.77
N THR A 325 0.81 -4.33 21.67
CA THR A 325 -0.44 -5.09 21.60
C THR A 325 -1.23 -4.73 20.34
N GLU A 326 -1.27 -3.46 19.96
CA GLU A 326 -1.86 -3.04 18.69
C GLU A 326 -1.08 -3.59 17.48
N VAL A 327 0.25 -3.45 17.47
CA VAL A 327 1.10 -3.93 16.37
C VAL A 327 0.94 -5.43 16.16
N PHE A 328 0.96 -6.23 17.23
CA PHE A 328 0.83 -7.67 17.13
C PHE A 328 -0.62 -8.15 16.94
N GLY A 329 -1.60 -7.35 17.36
CA GLY A 329 -3.00 -7.56 16.97
C GLY A 329 -3.21 -7.50 15.46
N GLU A 330 -2.43 -6.66 14.76
CA GLU A 330 -2.41 -6.56 13.30
C GLU A 330 -1.57 -7.67 12.65
N LEU A 331 -0.37 -7.93 13.17
CA LEU A 331 0.57 -8.92 12.60
C LEU A 331 0.18 -10.39 12.83
N ARG A 332 -0.97 -10.67 13.47
CA ARG A 332 -1.55 -11.99 13.77
C ARG A 332 -0.58 -13.15 13.53
N PHE A 333 0.04 -13.65 14.59
CA PHE A 333 0.90 -14.83 14.53
C PHE A 333 0.22 -16.19 14.78
N PRO A 334 -1.12 -16.37 14.75
CA PRO A 334 -1.67 -17.66 15.09
C PRO A 334 -1.19 -18.67 14.03
N TYR A 335 -0.41 -19.65 14.48
CA TYR A 335 0.01 -20.86 13.76
C TYR A 335 1.17 -20.74 12.74
N TRP A 336 2.32 -20.23 13.17
CA TRP A 336 3.60 -20.50 12.47
C TRP A 336 4.11 -21.97 12.62
N GLN A 337 3.27 -22.89 13.12
CA GLN A 337 3.67 -24.27 13.45
C GLN A 337 3.65 -25.25 12.26
N TYR A 338 3.30 -24.85 11.03
CA TYR A 338 3.16 -25.82 9.92
C TYR A 338 3.67 -25.31 8.56
N SER A 339 4.98 -25.11 8.42
CA SER A 339 5.61 -25.17 7.09
C SER A 339 7.05 -25.65 7.11
N ILE A 340 7.33 -26.78 7.78
CA ILE A 340 8.57 -27.57 7.58
C ILE A 340 8.42 -28.51 6.36
N THR A 341 7.65 -28.11 5.35
CA THR A 341 7.82 -28.68 4.01
C THR A 341 8.25 -27.55 3.09
N PRO A 342 9.51 -27.53 2.65
CA PRO A 342 9.95 -26.53 1.69
C PRO A 342 9.25 -26.82 0.37
N LYS A 343 8.16 -26.11 0.09
CA LYS A 343 7.75 -25.93 -1.29
C LYS A 343 8.89 -25.15 -1.92
N LYS A 344 9.63 -25.80 -2.83
CA LYS A 344 10.62 -25.14 -3.69
C LYS A 344 9.89 -24.15 -4.61
N THR A 345 9.47 -23.01 -4.09
CA THR A 345 9.07 -21.85 -4.89
C THR A 345 10.36 -21.11 -5.24
N LYS A 346 10.77 -21.24 -6.50
CA LYS A 346 11.86 -20.45 -7.07
C LYS A 346 11.45 -18.98 -6.97
N ARG A 347 12.03 -18.25 -6.02
CA ARG A 347 12.12 -16.79 -6.12
C ARG A 347 12.76 -16.47 -7.47
N ILE A 348 12.08 -15.65 -8.27
CA ILE A 348 12.67 -15.09 -9.48
C ILE A 348 13.65 -14.02 -9.01
N PRO A 349 14.97 -14.19 -9.21
CA PRO A 349 15.93 -13.17 -8.80
C PRO A 349 15.71 -11.91 -9.63
N ILE A 350 15.63 -10.77 -8.96
CA ILE A 350 15.54 -9.43 -9.59
C ILE A 350 16.77 -9.18 -10.49
N SER A 351 17.88 -9.89 -10.28
CA SER A 351 19.13 -9.77 -11.04
C SER A 351 19.18 -10.51 -12.39
N LYS A 352 18.04 -10.97 -12.95
CA LYS A 352 18.01 -11.71 -14.23
C LYS A 352 17.00 -11.17 -15.23
N PHE A 353 16.86 -9.85 -15.35
CA PHE A 353 16.21 -9.23 -16.50
C PHE A 353 16.92 -7.91 -16.85
N SER A 354 18.11 -8.07 -17.44
CA SER A 354 18.82 -7.05 -18.22
C SER A 354 18.67 -7.36 -19.69
#